data_AF-A0A328EHS7-F1
#
_entry.id   AF-A0A328EHS7-F1
#
_cell.length_a   1.000
_cell.length_b   1.000
_cell.length_c   1.000
_cell.angle_alpha   90.00
_cell.angle_beta   90.00
_cell.angle_gamma   90.00
#
_symmetry.space_group_name_H-M   'P 1'
#
loop_
_entity.id
_entity.type
_entity.pdbx_description
1 polymer ?
#
loop_
_entity_poly.entity_id
_entity_poly.type
_entity_poly.pdbx_seq_one_letter_code
_entity_poly.pdbx_strand_id
1 'polypeptide(L)'
;MLEPIHGITLEDYACSAYFLSNGFSEDDICKALGVERPIFDEANQIWIKRMQEDQTMAVMSLYSQYFANPTANTKFSSLKKDSGNNSTGEDFVSKIQNDIKFYYEMQGAQQAAYESGLDGAAWLQQNFGISIGDMSSAAMKHMSNTANMAQMMTHMEAKKHEYLKKFAEQGEGNIADDVEF
;
A
#
# COMPACT_ATOMS: atom_id res chain seq x y z
N MET A 1 -1.98 -28.09 2.19
CA MET A 1 -1.14 -26.87 2.08
C MET A 1 -0.47 -26.88 0.73
N LEU A 2 -0.26 -25.71 0.12
CA LEU A 2 0.46 -25.59 -1.15
C LEU A 2 1.94 -25.88 -0.91
N GLU A 3 2.57 -26.68 -1.78
CA GLU A 3 4.00 -26.99 -1.66
C GLU A 3 4.85 -25.73 -1.89
N PRO A 4 5.85 -25.43 -1.05
CA PRO A 4 6.77 -24.33 -1.30
C PRO A 4 7.56 -24.54 -2.61
N ILE A 5 7.94 -23.45 -3.29
CA ILE A 5 8.81 -23.49 -4.47
C ILE A 5 10.20 -23.05 -4.01
N HIS A 6 11.19 -23.95 -4.07
CA HIS A 6 12.54 -23.68 -3.56
C HIS A 6 12.59 -23.22 -2.09
N GLY A 7 11.63 -23.68 -1.28
CA GLY A 7 11.48 -23.24 0.12
C GLY A 7 10.77 -21.88 0.29
N ILE A 8 10.37 -21.21 -0.80
CA ILE A 8 9.57 -19.99 -0.80
C ILE A 8 8.09 -20.38 -0.73
N THR A 9 7.48 -20.10 0.41
CA THR A 9 6.05 -20.36 0.67
C THR A 9 5.15 -19.32 -0.01
N LEU A 10 3.84 -19.55 -0.04
CA LEU A 10 2.88 -18.56 -0.52
C LEU A 10 2.93 -17.27 0.33
N GLU A 11 3.13 -17.41 1.64
CA GLU A 11 3.29 -16.29 2.57
C GLU A 11 4.54 -15.47 2.23
N ASP A 12 5.67 -16.14 1.99
CA ASP A 12 6.92 -15.49 1.58
C ASP A 12 6.74 -14.69 0.29
N TYR A 13 6.07 -15.30 -0.70
CA TYR A 13 5.78 -14.68 -1.98
C TYR A 13 4.87 -13.45 -1.84
N ALA A 14 3.78 -13.57 -1.07
CA ALA A 14 2.86 -12.45 -0.82
C ALA A 14 3.54 -11.31 -0.04
N CYS A 15 4.35 -11.62 0.97
CA CYS A 15 5.14 -10.62 1.69
C CYS A 15 6.18 -9.96 0.78
N SER A 16 6.84 -10.73 -0.09
CA SER A 16 7.78 -10.19 -1.08
C SER A 16 7.11 -9.16 -1.97
N ALA A 17 5.93 -9.47 -2.51
CA ALA A 17 5.15 -8.55 -3.33
C ALA A 17 4.79 -7.27 -2.56
N TYR A 18 4.44 -7.38 -1.26
CA TYR A 18 4.24 -6.20 -0.42
C TYR A 18 5.52 -5.36 -0.37
N PHE A 19 6.66 -5.90 0.05
CA PHE A 19 7.89 -5.11 0.17
C PHE A 19 8.34 -4.51 -1.17
N LEU A 20 8.22 -5.23 -2.28
CA LEU A 20 8.49 -4.69 -3.62
C LEU A 20 7.59 -3.50 -3.97
N SER A 21 6.28 -3.59 -3.68
CA SER A 21 5.33 -2.48 -3.89
C SER A 21 5.60 -1.25 -3.00
N ASN A 22 6.48 -1.41 -2.01
CA ASN A 22 6.89 -0.40 -1.07
C ASN A 22 8.32 0.11 -1.31
N GLY A 23 8.89 -0.18 -2.49
CA GLY A 23 10.16 0.38 -2.95
C GLY A 23 11.41 -0.37 -2.52
N PHE A 24 11.28 -1.56 -1.90
CA PHE A 24 12.43 -2.44 -1.68
C PHE A 24 12.88 -3.07 -2.99
N SER A 25 14.18 -3.33 -3.10
CA SER A 25 14.73 -4.02 -4.27
C SER A 25 14.51 -5.53 -4.17
N GLU A 26 14.50 -6.21 -5.30
CA GLU A 26 14.47 -7.67 -5.33
C GLU A 26 15.71 -8.30 -4.68
N ASP A 27 16.84 -7.59 -4.62
CA ASP A 27 18.03 -8.04 -3.89
C ASP A 27 17.79 -8.02 -2.37
N ASP A 28 17.07 -7.02 -1.85
CA ASP A 28 16.62 -6.97 -0.46
C ASP A 28 15.70 -8.15 -0.14
N ILE A 29 14.79 -8.49 -1.07
CA ILE A 29 13.90 -9.65 -0.95
C ILE A 29 14.70 -10.96 -0.92
N CYS A 30 15.60 -11.15 -1.88
CA CYS A 30 16.44 -12.35 -1.97
C CYS A 30 17.26 -12.54 -0.68
N LYS A 31 17.85 -11.45 -0.17
CA LYS A 31 18.59 -11.46 1.09
C LYS A 31 17.71 -11.81 2.30
N ALA A 32 16.51 -11.25 2.39
CA ALA A 32 15.55 -11.56 3.47
C ALA A 32 15.11 -13.03 3.43
N LEU A 33 14.93 -13.59 2.23
CA LEU A 33 14.54 -14.98 2.02
C LEU A 33 15.70 -15.98 2.13
N GLY A 34 16.96 -15.51 2.04
CA GLY A 34 18.14 -16.37 2.02
C GLY A 34 18.29 -17.17 0.73
N VAL A 35 17.88 -16.60 -0.40
CA VAL A 35 17.89 -17.24 -1.73
C VAL A 35 18.67 -16.40 -2.73
N GLU A 36 19.09 -17.02 -3.83
CA GLU A 36 19.69 -16.32 -4.97
C GLU A 36 18.61 -15.77 -5.92
N ARG A 37 18.97 -14.73 -6.68
CA ARG A 37 18.03 -14.06 -7.60
C ARG A 37 17.33 -15.00 -8.59
N PRO A 38 18.03 -15.92 -9.28
CA PRO A 38 17.35 -16.85 -10.20
C PRO A 38 16.33 -17.75 -9.52
N ILE A 39 16.56 -18.11 -8.25
CA ILE A 39 15.63 -18.93 -7.44
C ILE A 39 14.36 -18.14 -7.12
N PHE A 40 14.51 -16.86 -6.77
CA PHE A 40 13.37 -15.99 -6.54
C PHE A 40 12.56 -15.75 -7.82
N ASP A 41 13.23 -15.47 -8.94
CA ASP A 41 12.59 -15.22 -10.23
C ASP A 41 11.75 -16.43 -10.70
N GLU A 42 12.30 -17.65 -10.56
CA GLU A 42 11.58 -18.88 -10.88
C GLU A 42 10.36 -19.08 -9.96
N ALA A 43 10.54 -18.89 -8.65
CA ALA A 43 9.45 -19.02 -7.69
C ALA A 43 8.32 -18.01 -7.96
N ASN A 44 8.67 -16.76 -8.31
CA ASN A 44 7.72 -15.71 -8.69
C ASN A 44 6.86 -16.16 -9.88
N GLN A 45 7.48 -16.65 -10.95
CA GLN A 45 6.75 -17.14 -12.13
C GLN A 45 5.83 -18.32 -11.82
N ILE A 46 6.29 -19.28 -11.03
CA ILE A 46 5.50 -20.47 -10.69
C ILE A 46 4.33 -20.10 -9.75
N TRP A 47 4.52 -19.19 -8.80
CA TRP A 47 3.41 -18.72 -7.94
C TRP A 47 2.34 -17.98 -8.75
N ILE A 48 2.73 -17.10 -9.69
CA ILE A 48 1.79 -16.46 -10.62
C ILE A 48 0.98 -17.52 -11.38
N LYS A 49 1.65 -18.52 -11.95
CA LYS A 49 0.98 -19.60 -12.68
C LYS A 49 0.00 -20.38 -11.79
N ARG A 50 0.40 -20.75 -10.57
CA ARG A 50 -0.48 -21.47 -9.62
C ARG A 50 -1.70 -20.66 -9.24
N MET A 51 -1.56 -19.34 -9.08
CA MET A 51 -2.72 -18.47 -8.82
C MET A 51 -3.65 -18.39 -10.03
N GLN A 52 -3.11 -18.34 -11.25
CA GLN A 52 -3.91 -18.32 -12.48
C GLN A 52 -4.65 -19.64 -12.73
N GLU A 53 -4.03 -20.76 -12.38
CA GLU A 53 -4.61 -22.10 -12.56
C GLU A 53 -5.63 -22.44 -11.46
N ASP A 54 -5.57 -21.81 -10.29
CA ASP A 54 -6.50 -22.04 -9.18
C ASP A 54 -7.93 -21.54 -9.50
N GLN A 55 -8.82 -22.49 -9.80
CA GLN A 55 -10.24 -22.21 -10.04
C GLN A 55 -11.05 -22.00 -8.75
N THR A 56 -10.46 -22.25 -7.58
CA THR A 56 -11.18 -22.20 -6.29
C THR A 56 -11.08 -20.86 -5.58
N MET A 57 -10.26 -19.93 -6.08
CA MET A 57 -9.90 -18.67 -5.43
C MET A 57 -9.23 -18.83 -4.06
N ALA A 58 -8.91 -20.06 -3.63
CA ALA A 58 -8.29 -20.32 -2.34
C ALA A 58 -6.86 -19.80 -2.27
N VAL A 59 -6.09 -19.96 -3.36
CA VAL A 59 -4.70 -19.45 -3.42
C VAL A 59 -4.70 -17.93 -3.39
N MET A 60 -5.59 -17.30 -4.16
CA MET A 60 -5.73 -15.84 -4.19
C MET A 60 -6.21 -15.26 -2.84
N SER A 61 -7.12 -15.96 -2.16
CA SER A 61 -7.62 -15.54 -0.84
C SER A 61 -6.51 -15.58 0.21
N LEU A 62 -5.71 -16.66 0.24
CA LEU A 62 -4.56 -16.77 1.15
C LEU A 62 -3.47 -15.75 0.81
N TYR A 63 -3.15 -15.58 -0.48
CA TYR A 63 -2.23 -14.53 -0.93
C TYR A 63 -2.65 -13.16 -0.41
N SER A 64 -3.93 -12.80 -0.59
CA SER A 64 -4.47 -11.51 -0.13
C SER A 64 -4.38 -11.35 1.38
N GLN A 65 -4.64 -12.42 2.14
CA GLN A 65 -4.49 -12.41 3.60
C GLN A 65 -3.05 -12.14 4.03
N TYR A 66 -2.07 -12.77 3.40
CA TYR A 66 -0.65 -12.58 3.72
C TYR A 66 -0.15 -11.19 3.28
N PHE A 67 -0.56 -10.73 2.09
CA PHE A 67 -0.22 -9.39 1.60
C PHE A 67 -0.82 -8.27 2.48
N ALA A 68 -2.00 -8.52 3.07
CA ALA A 68 -2.64 -7.63 4.03
C ALA A 68 -1.96 -7.62 5.42
N ASN A 69 -1.11 -8.60 5.73
CA ASN A 69 -0.43 -8.72 7.02
C ASN A 69 1.06 -9.10 6.87
N PRO A 70 1.85 -8.30 6.15
CA PRO A 70 3.20 -8.67 5.73
C PRO A 70 4.20 -8.73 6.89
N THR A 71 3.93 -8.02 7.99
CA THR A 71 4.82 -7.96 9.16
C THR A 71 4.72 -9.19 10.06
N ALA A 72 3.74 -10.07 9.85
CA ALA A 72 3.67 -11.36 10.53
C ALA A 72 4.79 -12.31 10.08
N ASN A 73 5.29 -12.16 8.86
CA ASN A 73 6.41 -12.95 8.35
C ASN A 73 7.74 -12.38 8.87
N THR A 74 8.34 -13.09 9.81
CA THR A 74 9.58 -12.66 10.49
C THR A 74 10.81 -12.58 9.57
N LYS A 75 10.82 -13.23 8.40
CA LYS A 75 11.95 -13.19 7.45
C LYS A 75 12.23 -11.77 6.95
N PHE A 76 11.20 -10.94 6.84
CA PHE A 76 11.29 -9.57 6.36
C PHE A 76 11.46 -8.53 7.48
N SER A 77 11.64 -8.95 8.73
CA SER A 77 11.76 -8.05 9.89
C SER A 77 12.94 -7.06 9.81
N SER A 78 13.94 -7.38 8.99
CA SER A 78 15.08 -6.49 8.72
C SER A 78 14.77 -5.39 7.70
N LEU A 79 13.70 -5.52 6.91
CA LEU A 79 13.27 -4.53 5.94
C LEU A 79 12.44 -3.46 6.64
N LYS A 80 13.02 -2.27 6.80
CA LYS A 80 12.35 -1.10 7.38
C LYS A 80 12.35 0.02 6.36
N LYS A 81 11.18 0.64 6.17
CA LYS A 81 11.08 1.83 5.33
C LYS A 81 11.70 3.01 6.05
N ASP A 82 12.32 3.91 5.30
CA ASP A 82 12.47 5.27 5.78
C ASP A 82 11.07 5.84 6.02
N SER A 83 10.81 6.25 7.25
CA SER A 83 9.60 7.00 7.61
C SER A 83 9.74 8.38 6.97
N GLY A 84 9.44 8.48 5.67
CA GLY A 84 9.52 9.73 4.92
C GLY A 84 8.93 10.88 5.72
N ASN A 85 9.64 12.00 5.77
CA ASN A 85 9.47 13.23 6.58
C ASN A 85 8.17 13.39 7.41
N ASN A 86 7.86 12.42 8.27
CA ASN A 86 6.65 12.42 9.06
C ASN A 86 6.92 13.15 10.37
N SER A 87 6.83 14.47 10.30
CA SER A 87 7.11 15.37 11.42
C SER A 87 6.18 15.18 12.63
N THR A 88 5.11 14.39 12.53
CA THR A 88 4.17 14.14 13.63
C THR A 88 4.59 12.94 14.51
N GLY A 89 5.49 12.08 14.03
CA GLY A 89 5.85 10.82 14.70
C GLY A 89 4.71 9.78 14.77
N GLU A 90 3.60 10.02 14.07
CA GLU A 90 2.44 9.12 14.06
C GLU A 90 2.64 7.94 13.10
N ASP A 91 2.29 6.72 13.51
CA ASP A 91 2.35 5.53 12.65
C ASP A 91 1.09 5.45 11.77
N PHE A 92 1.09 6.24 10.69
CA PHE A 92 -0.03 6.29 9.75
C PHE A 92 -0.22 4.98 8.97
N VAL A 93 0.85 4.19 8.77
CA VAL A 93 0.75 2.88 8.12
C VAL A 93 -0.06 1.93 9.00
N SER A 94 0.26 1.84 10.29
CA SER A 94 -0.57 1.07 11.23
C SER A 94 -1.99 1.61 11.33
N LYS A 95 -2.17 2.93 11.23
CA LYS A 95 -3.49 3.55 11.29
C LYS A 95 -4.38 3.16 10.10
N ILE A 96 -3.90 3.26 8.86
CA ILE A 96 -4.72 2.82 7.70
C ILE A 96 -5.02 1.32 7.74
N GLN A 97 -4.19 0.52 8.40
CA GLN A 97 -4.43 -0.91 8.57
C GLN A 97 -5.53 -1.22 9.59
N ASN A 98 -5.75 -0.36 10.59
CA ASN A 98 -6.61 -0.68 11.73
C ASN A 98 -7.84 0.23 11.85
N ASP A 99 -7.83 1.38 11.20
CA ASP A 99 -8.94 2.33 11.15
C ASP A 99 -9.45 2.46 9.70
N ILE A 100 -10.57 1.79 9.43
CA ILE A 100 -11.21 1.83 8.10
C ILE A 100 -11.62 3.25 7.70
N LYS A 101 -12.05 4.11 8.65
CA LYS A 101 -12.42 5.50 8.31
C LYS A 101 -11.19 6.27 7.85
N PHE A 102 -10.08 6.13 8.57
CA PHE A 102 -8.83 6.78 8.20
C PHE A 102 -8.29 6.27 6.85
N TYR A 103 -8.41 4.97 6.56
CA TYR A 103 -8.10 4.44 5.23
C TYR A 103 -8.94 5.11 4.12
N TYR A 104 -10.25 5.26 4.31
CA TYR A 104 -11.11 5.96 3.34
C TYR A 104 -10.84 7.47 3.29
N GLU A 105 -10.41 8.10 4.38
CA GLU A 105 -9.92 9.48 4.35
C GLU A 105 -8.69 9.61 3.45
N MET A 106 -7.71 8.72 3.59
CA MET A 106 -6.50 8.73 2.75
C MET A 106 -6.81 8.46 1.27
N GLN A 107 -7.79 7.60 0.97
CA GLN A 107 -8.28 7.44 -0.41
C GLN A 107 -8.90 8.74 -0.96
N GLY A 108 -9.71 9.44 -0.15
CA GLY A 108 -10.27 10.74 -0.53
C GLY A 108 -9.19 11.79 -0.76
N ALA A 109 -8.18 11.85 0.12
CA ALA A 109 -7.03 12.75 -0.02
C ALA A 109 -6.22 12.46 -1.29
N GLN A 110 -5.98 11.17 -1.58
CA GLN A 110 -5.28 10.75 -2.78
C GLN A 110 -6.02 11.17 -4.07
N GLN A 111 -7.34 10.97 -4.11
CA GLN A 111 -8.17 11.38 -5.25
C GLN A 111 -8.19 12.91 -5.41
N ALA A 112 -8.34 13.65 -4.31
CA ALA A 112 -8.28 15.11 -4.33
C ALA A 112 -6.94 15.63 -4.87
N ALA A 113 -5.84 14.97 -4.52
CA ALA A 113 -4.51 15.34 -5.00
C ALA A 113 -4.42 15.15 -6.53
N TYR A 114 -4.87 14.01 -7.05
CA TYR A 114 -4.94 13.79 -8.50
C TYR A 114 -5.84 14.79 -9.22
N GLU A 115 -7.03 15.08 -8.67
CA GLU A 115 -7.96 16.08 -9.21
C GLU A 115 -7.36 17.51 -9.19
N SER A 116 -6.42 17.77 -8.28
CA SER A 116 -5.69 19.05 -8.19
C SER A 116 -4.40 19.07 -9.02
N GLY A 117 -4.13 18.05 -9.84
CA GLY A 117 -2.93 17.96 -10.68
C GLY A 117 -1.65 17.52 -9.96
N LEU A 118 -1.76 17.01 -8.72
CA LEU A 118 -0.65 16.46 -7.95
C LEU A 118 -0.54 14.95 -8.16
N ASP A 119 0.65 14.39 -7.94
CA ASP A 119 0.81 12.94 -7.77
C ASP A 119 0.33 12.56 -6.36
N GLY A 120 -0.88 12.00 -6.27
CA GLY A 120 -1.49 11.63 -5.00
C GLY A 120 -0.73 10.55 -4.22
N ALA A 121 -0.05 9.63 -4.91
CA ALA A 121 0.78 8.62 -4.25
C ALA A 121 2.04 9.26 -3.66
N ALA A 122 2.73 10.10 -4.42
CA ALA A 122 3.88 10.84 -3.91
C ALA A 122 3.48 11.78 -2.77
N TRP A 123 2.33 12.42 -2.87
CA TRP A 123 1.80 13.31 -1.83
C TRP A 123 1.52 12.56 -0.52
N LEU A 124 0.84 11.41 -0.58
CA LEU A 124 0.62 10.56 0.62
C LEU A 124 1.95 10.10 1.22
N GLN A 125 2.92 9.70 0.39
CA GLN A 125 4.23 9.28 0.86
C GLN A 125 4.96 10.43 1.57
N GLN A 126 4.91 11.64 1.02
CA GLN A 126 5.60 12.81 1.58
C GLN A 126 4.94 13.35 2.86
N ASN A 127 3.60 13.29 2.95
CA ASN A 127 2.86 13.90 4.04
C ASN A 127 2.50 12.93 5.17
N PHE A 128 2.40 11.63 4.86
CA PHE A 128 1.97 10.60 5.82
C PHE A 128 2.92 9.40 5.87
N GLY A 129 3.97 9.35 5.03
CA GLY A 129 4.82 8.15 4.93
C GLY A 129 4.07 6.91 4.41
N ILE A 130 2.89 7.10 3.79
CA ILE A 130 2.05 6.03 3.26
C ILE A 130 2.38 5.84 1.78
N SER A 131 2.81 4.63 1.43
CA SER A 131 3.11 4.25 0.05
C SER A 131 1.94 3.51 -0.61
N ILE A 132 2.03 3.31 -1.94
CA ILE A 132 1.02 2.57 -2.71
C ILE A 132 0.85 1.13 -2.20
N GLY A 133 1.96 0.47 -1.83
CA GLY A 133 1.93 -0.87 -1.25
C GLY A 133 1.18 -0.93 0.08
N ASP A 134 1.35 0.08 0.94
CA ASP A 134 0.59 0.20 2.19
C ASP A 134 -0.91 0.39 1.94
N MET A 135 -1.27 1.26 1.00
CA MET A 135 -2.67 1.47 0.59
C MET A 135 -3.27 0.18 0.03
N SER A 136 -2.52 -0.55 -0.80
CA SER A 136 -2.96 -1.82 -1.38
C SER A 136 -3.15 -2.90 -0.31
N SER A 137 -2.25 -2.96 0.66
CA SER A 137 -2.33 -3.89 1.79
C SER A 137 -3.53 -3.58 2.68
N ALA A 138 -3.75 -2.30 3.00
CA ALA A 138 -4.91 -1.85 3.76
C ALA A 138 -6.22 -2.11 3.00
N ALA A 139 -6.25 -1.90 1.68
CA ALA A 139 -7.39 -2.22 0.84
C ALA A 139 -7.76 -3.71 0.95
N MET A 140 -6.79 -4.61 0.82
CA MET A 140 -7.01 -6.06 0.97
C MET A 140 -7.52 -6.41 2.37
N LYS A 141 -6.97 -5.78 3.42
CA LYS A 141 -7.41 -6.01 4.79
C LYS A 141 -8.87 -5.61 5.02
N HIS A 142 -9.28 -4.46 4.47
CA HIS A 142 -10.64 -3.93 4.63
C HIS A 142 -11.64 -4.51 3.63
N MET A 143 -11.20 -5.24 2.60
CA MET A 143 -12.05 -5.77 1.52
C MET A 143 -13.22 -6.65 2.01
N SER A 144 -13.04 -7.34 3.13
CA SER A 144 -14.07 -8.20 3.73
C SER A 144 -15.15 -7.43 4.52
N ASN A 145 -14.93 -6.15 4.82
CA ASN A 145 -15.82 -5.33 5.63
C ASN A 145 -16.85 -4.58 4.78
N THR A 146 -17.84 -5.31 4.26
CA THR A 146 -18.85 -4.75 3.35
C THR A 146 -19.99 -4.00 4.05
N ALA A 147 -20.17 -4.22 5.36
CA ALA A 147 -21.32 -3.71 6.12
C ALA A 147 -21.44 -2.18 6.14
N ASN A 148 -20.33 -1.46 6.01
CA ASN A 148 -20.28 0.00 6.11
C ASN A 148 -19.88 0.70 4.80
N MET A 149 -19.84 -0.01 3.67
CA MET A 149 -19.29 0.52 2.40
C MET A 149 -19.95 1.82 1.98
N ALA A 150 -21.28 1.91 2.01
CA ALA A 150 -22.00 3.14 1.62
C ALA A 150 -21.62 4.32 2.53
N GLN A 151 -21.53 4.11 3.84
CA GLN A 151 -21.12 5.14 4.79
C GLN A 151 -19.66 5.57 4.56
N MET A 152 -18.78 4.61 4.27
CA MET A 152 -17.37 4.88 4.01
C MET A 152 -17.15 5.62 2.70
N MET A 153 -17.93 5.33 1.65
CA MET A 153 -17.91 6.09 0.40
C MET A 153 -18.37 7.53 0.62
N THR A 154 -19.43 7.76 1.40
CA THR A 154 -19.84 9.12 1.78
C THR A 154 -18.75 9.84 2.57
N HIS A 155 -18.09 9.13 3.51
CA HIS A 155 -16.99 9.70 4.28
C HIS A 155 -15.79 10.07 3.38
N MET A 156 -15.43 9.20 2.45
CA MET A 156 -14.37 9.42 1.46
C MET A 156 -14.66 10.66 0.62
N GLU A 157 -15.88 10.81 0.08
CA GLU A 157 -16.25 11.95 -0.73
C GLU A 157 -16.21 13.26 0.08
N ALA A 158 -16.72 13.24 1.31
CA ALA A 158 -16.64 14.39 2.21
C ALA A 158 -15.19 14.81 2.47
N LYS A 159 -14.30 13.83 2.69
CA LYS A 159 -12.86 14.08 2.88
C LYS A 159 -12.18 14.55 1.60
N LYS A 160 -12.53 14.00 0.45
CA LYS A 160 -12.04 14.48 -0.85
C LYS A 160 -12.34 15.97 -1.03
N HIS A 161 -13.56 16.42 -0.74
CA HIS A 161 -13.92 17.84 -0.80
C HIS A 161 -13.11 18.71 0.17
N GLU A 162 -12.84 18.22 1.38
CA GLU A 162 -11.99 18.92 2.36
C GLU A 162 -10.55 19.10 1.83
N TYR A 163 -9.95 18.05 1.26
CA TYR A 163 -8.62 18.11 0.68
C TYR A 163 -8.54 18.94 -0.61
N LEU A 164 -9.55 18.88 -1.48
CA LEU A 164 -9.66 19.76 -2.66
C LEU A 164 -9.60 21.23 -2.25
N LYS A 165 -10.36 21.62 -1.21
CA LYS A 165 -10.32 22.99 -0.68
C LYS A 165 -8.93 23.35 -0.16
N LYS A 166 -8.29 22.45 0.60
CA LYS A 166 -6.94 22.63 1.12
C LYS A 166 -5.92 22.83 -0.01
N PHE A 167 -5.99 22.04 -1.08
CA PHE A 167 -5.07 22.17 -2.21
C PHE A 167 -5.30 23.46 -3.01
N ALA A 168 -6.56 23.89 -3.17
CA ALA A 168 -6.88 25.18 -3.79
C ALA A 168 -6.29 26.35 -2.97
N GLU A 169 -6.47 26.35 -1.65
CA GLU A 169 -5.94 27.40 -0.76
C GLU A 169 -4.39 27.45 -0.77
N GLN A 170 -3.74 26.29 -0.87
CA GLN A 170 -2.28 26.20 -0.98
C GLN A 170 -1.76 26.62 -2.37
N GLY A 171 -2.55 26.42 -3.43
CA GLY A 171 -2.24 26.86 -4.79
C GLY A 171 -2.44 28.35 -5.01
N GLU A 172 -3.48 28.95 -4.43
CA GLU A 172 -3.76 30.39 -4.52
C GLU A 172 -2.73 31.26 -3.78
N GLY A 173 -2.10 30.73 -2.72
CA GLY A 173 -1.01 31.39 -2.00
C GLY A 173 0.27 31.61 -2.84
N ASN A 174 0.42 30.92 -3.98
CA ASN A 174 1.55 31.08 -4.90
C ASN A 174 1.24 32.01 -6.10
N ILE A 175 -0.02 32.40 -6.33
CA ILE A 175 -0.41 33.25 -7.48
C ILE A 175 -0.37 34.74 -7.11
N ALA A 176 -0.41 35.07 -5.82
CA ALA A 176 -0.52 36.45 -5.35
C ALA A 176 0.78 37.29 -5.45
N ASP A 177 1.96 36.69 -5.70
CA ASP A 177 3.25 37.41 -5.71
C ASP A 177 3.77 37.79 -7.12
N ASP A 178 3.13 37.36 -8.21
CA ASP A 178 3.65 37.52 -9.58
C ASP A 178 2.77 38.38 -10.52
N VAL A 179 2.07 39.39 -9.99
CA VAL A 179 1.41 40.41 -10.84
C VAL A 179 1.85 41.81 -10.41
N GLU A 180 3.03 42.22 -10.88
CA GLU A 180 3.34 43.66 -11.04
C GLU A 180 2.66 44.16 -12.33
N PHE A 181 1.75 45.13 -12.17
CA PHE A 181 1.20 45.96 -13.26
C PHE A 181 1.98 47.27 -13.38
#